data_AF-A0A7X3YCM8-F1
#
_entry.id   AF-A0A7X3YCM8-F1
#
_cell.length_a   1.000
_cell.length_b   1.000
_cell.length_c   1.000
_cell.angle_alpha   90.00
_cell.angle_beta   90.00
_cell.angle_gamma   90.00
#
_symmetry.space_group_name_H-M   'P 1'
#
loop_
_entity.id
_entity.type
_entity.pdbx_description
1 polymer ?
#
loop_
_entity_poly.entity_id
_entity_poly.type
_entity_poly.pdbx_seq_one_letter_code
_entity_poly.pdbx_strand_id
1 'polypeptide(L)'
;MTDRKGTAVRKTAPSNRSRLRRKYERGRYDKESLYEILDSCLLAHVGYVLDGAPVVTPTLYWREGNHIYWHGSSASRMLRKSVGYEVCLTVSELDGLVLARSGMHHSVNYRSAMLFGTAHKVTRREDKIERMRIFVEQMFPGRWEQLREINEQEVKATTILGMPIDEAAAKVRAGGPVDDEEDYGHPVWAGVIPFVPKTPGEPVPDDRQEPDTAMPDHVRNYRVARKVT
;
A
#
# COMPACT_ATOMS: atom_id res chain seq x y z
N MET A 1 9.28 -26.31 8.94
CA MET A 1 7.99 -26.39 8.25
C MET A 1 7.98 -25.43 7.09
N THR A 2 8.18 -25.99 5.91
CA THR A 2 7.99 -25.39 4.59
C THR A 2 6.49 -25.37 4.29
N ASP A 3 5.97 -24.29 3.72
CA ASP A 3 4.64 -24.30 3.13
C ASP A 3 4.75 -24.90 1.71
N ARG A 4 3.64 -25.47 1.20
CA ARG A 4 3.55 -26.36 0.02
C ARG A 4 3.97 -25.75 -1.34
N LYS A 5 4.67 -24.62 -1.36
CA LYS A 5 5.13 -23.93 -2.58
C LYS A 5 6.61 -23.56 -2.62
N GLY A 6 7.44 -23.98 -1.67
CA GLY A 6 8.89 -23.95 -1.84
C GLY A 6 9.56 -22.57 -1.94
N THR A 7 8.88 -21.45 -1.68
CA THR A 7 9.53 -20.14 -1.56
C THR A 7 10.19 -19.99 -0.19
N ALA A 8 11.47 -19.64 -0.16
CA ALA A 8 12.21 -19.40 1.07
C ALA A 8 11.70 -18.13 1.79
N VAL A 9 10.81 -18.30 2.76
CA VAL A 9 10.35 -17.22 3.65
C VAL A 9 11.56 -16.72 4.45
N ARG A 10 11.95 -15.45 4.26
CA ARG A 10 12.95 -14.79 5.11
C ARG A 10 12.38 -14.70 6.51
N LYS A 11 12.83 -15.59 7.41
CA LYS A 11 12.34 -15.64 8.80
C LYS A 11 12.92 -14.53 9.68
N THR A 12 14.04 -13.93 9.28
CA THR A 12 14.74 -12.92 10.05
C THR A 12 14.44 -11.52 9.52
N ALA A 13 14.15 -10.60 10.45
CA ALA A 13 13.95 -9.20 10.12
C ALA A 13 15.22 -8.61 9.48
N PRO A 14 15.09 -7.70 8.50
CA PRO A 14 16.24 -7.07 7.85
C PRO A 14 17.06 -6.18 8.80
N SER A 15 16.46 -5.70 9.89
CA SER A 15 17.13 -4.85 10.89
C SER A 15 16.53 -5.04 12.28
N ASN A 16 17.18 -4.44 13.30
CA ASN A 16 16.60 -4.33 14.64
C ASN A 16 15.33 -3.47 14.68
N ARG A 17 15.28 -2.42 13.85
CA ARG A 17 14.16 -1.46 13.75
C ARG A 17 12.90 -2.08 13.13
N SER A 18 13.08 -2.90 12.10
CA SER A 18 12.00 -3.61 11.41
C SER A 18 11.52 -4.89 12.13
N ARG A 19 12.24 -5.36 13.15
CA ARG A 19 11.90 -6.61 13.85
C ARG A 19 10.64 -6.48 14.70
N LEU A 20 9.60 -7.23 14.37
CA LEU A 20 8.40 -7.35 15.20
C LEU A 20 8.74 -7.94 16.57
N ARG A 21 8.19 -7.33 17.62
CA ARG A 21 8.34 -7.78 19.02
C ARG A 21 7.09 -8.43 19.58
N ARG A 22 5.91 -7.82 19.35
CA ARG A 22 4.62 -8.34 19.82
C ARG A 22 3.89 -9.09 18.70
N LYS A 23 3.43 -10.30 19.00
CA LYS A 23 2.80 -11.21 18.04
C LYS A 23 3.69 -11.40 16.81
N TYR A 24 4.96 -11.75 17.04
CA TYR A 24 6.02 -11.82 16.02
C TYR A 24 5.79 -12.95 15.02
N GLU A 25 5.02 -13.97 15.40
CA GLU A 25 4.55 -15.07 14.54
C GLU A 25 3.70 -14.58 13.35
N ARG A 26 3.13 -13.37 13.46
CA ARG A 26 2.41 -12.68 12.39
C ARG A 26 3.32 -11.94 11.40
N GLY A 27 4.62 -11.88 11.70
CA GLY A 27 5.61 -11.19 10.89
C GLY A 27 5.89 -11.91 9.57
N ARG A 28 6.06 -11.13 8.50
CA ARG A 28 6.56 -11.57 7.20
C ARG A 28 7.65 -10.61 6.75
N TYR A 29 8.76 -11.14 6.24
CA TYR A 29 9.93 -10.34 5.82
C TYR A 29 10.45 -10.75 4.43
N ASP A 30 9.85 -11.76 3.81
CA ASP A 30 10.10 -12.11 2.42
C ASP A 30 9.45 -11.10 1.47
N LYS A 31 10.06 -10.95 0.29
CA LYS A 31 9.61 -10.01 -0.73
C LYS A 31 8.22 -10.37 -1.26
N GLU A 32 7.90 -11.66 -1.40
CA GLU A 32 6.61 -12.13 -1.90
C GLU A 32 5.46 -11.60 -1.04
N SER A 33 5.50 -11.84 0.27
CA SER A 33 4.49 -11.35 1.21
C SER A 33 4.42 -9.83 1.28
N LEU A 34 5.57 -9.13 1.22
CA LEU A 34 5.60 -7.67 1.23
C LEU A 34 4.95 -7.09 -0.03
N TYR A 35 5.28 -7.64 -1.20
CA TYR A 35 4.80 -7.15 -2.48
C TYR A 35 3.31 -7.44 -2.65
N GLU A 36 2.83 -8.59 -2.21
CA GLU A 36 1.39 -8.90 -2.23
C GLU A 36 0.56 -7.82 -1.50
N ILE A 37 1.04 -7.35 -0.34
CA ILE A 37 0.37 -6.29 0.44
C ILE A 37 0.52 -4.93 -0.27
N LEU A 38 1.70 -4.64 -0.80
CA LEU A 38 1.94 -3.37 -1.50
C LEU A 38 1.20 -3.28 -2.84
N ASP A 39 0.86 -4.40 -3.45
CA ASP A 39 0.15 -4.43 -4.73
C ASP A 39 -1.36 -4.47 -4.54
N SER A 40 -1.85 -4.82 -3.34
CA SER A 40 -3.27 -4.77 -3.00
C SER A 40 -3.76 -3.39 -2.56
N CYS A 41 -2.86 -2.52 -2.07
CA CYS A 41 -3.22 -1.18 -1.59
C CYS A 41 -2.96 -0.10 -2.64
N LEU A 42 -3.89 0.85 -2.75
CA LEU A 42 -3.70 2.07 -3.58
C LEU A 42 -3.16 3.26 -2.78
N LEU A 43 -3.40 3.26 -1.47
CA LEU A 43 -3.10 4.36 -0.56
C LEU A 43 -2.04 3.92 0.45
N ALA A 44 -1.04 4.78 0.65
CA ALA A 44 -0.06 4.66 1.72
C ALA A 44 -0.14 5.86 2.66
N HIS A 45 0.49 5.72 3.81
CA HIS A 45 0.70 6.75 4.81
C HIS A 45 2.20 6.95 4.98
N VAL A 46 2.71 8.14 4.64
CA VAL A 46 4.14 8.46 4.79
C VAL A 46 4.35 9.23 6.08
N GLY A 47 5.05 8.61 7.02
CA GLY A 47 5.56 9.23 8.24
C GLY A 47 6.90 9.93 7.99
N TYR A 48 7.00 11.20 8.38
CA TYR A 48 8.20 12.04 8.25
C TYR A 48 8.26 13.03 9.42
N VAL A 49 9.40 13.69 9.59
CA VAL A 49 9.57 14.74 10.61
C VAL A 49 9.34 16.11 9.97
N LEU A 50 8.42 16.87 10.55
CA LEU A 50 8.18 18.27 10.23
C LEU A 50 8.46 19.11 11.48
N ASP A 51 9.47 19.97 11.39
CA ASP A 51 9.81 20.95 12.43
C ASP A 51 9.97 20.30 13.82
N GLY A 52 10.60 19.13 13.84
CA GLY A 52 10.87 18.34 15.06
C GLY A 52 9.76 17.38 15.48
N ALA A 53 8.58 17.43 14.84
CA ALA A 53 7.44 16.58 15.19
C ALA A 53 7.13 15.53 14.11
N PRO A 54 6.67 14.33 14.49
CA PRO A 54 6.22 13.33 13.51
C PRO A 54 4.90 13.76 12.86
N VAL A 55 4.84 13.68 11.53
CA VAL A 55 3.65 13.90 10.74
C VAL A 55 3.44 12.71 9.82
N VAL A 56 2.18 12.34 9.61
CA VAL A 56 1.79 11.27 8.70
C VAL A 56 0.88 11.86 7.63
N THR A 57 1.21 11.64 6.36
CA THR A 57 0.41 12.16 5.24
C THR A 57 -0.03 11.00 4.35
N PRO A 58 -1.35 10.86 4.08
CA PRO A 58 -1.85 9.89 3.12
C PRO A 58 -1.48 10.32 1.69
N THR A 59 -1.05 9.37 0.86
CA THR A 59 -0.70 9.60 -0.54
C THR A 59 -0.91 8.34 -1.37
N LEU A 60 -1.17 8.50 -2.66
CA LEU A 60 -1.02 7.41 -3.61
C LEU A 60 0.45 7.04 -3.75
N TYR A 61 0.68 5.78 -4.06
CA TYR A 61 2.01 5.22 -4.32
C TYR A 61 1.93 4.12 -5.38
N TRP A 62 3.08 3.76 -5.92
CA TRP A 62 3.25 2.62 -6.81
C TRP A 62 4.60 1.95 -6.57
N ARG A 63 4.73 0.70 -7.02
CA ARG A 63 5.93 -0.13 -6.84
C ARG A 63 6.55 -0.45 -8.19
N GLU A 64 7.88 -0.31 -8.30
CA GLU A 64 8.63 -0.76 -9.48
C GLU A 64 9.76 -1.69 -9.01
N GLY A 65 9.59 -3.00 -9.23
CA GLY A 65 10.53 -3.99 -8.71
C GLY A 65 10.72 -3.86 -7.19
N ASN A 66 11.95 -3.56 -6.76
CA ASN A 66 12.34 -3.35 -5.35
C ASN A 66 12.31 -1.88 -4.92
N HIS A 67 11.58 -1.02 -5.63
CA HIS A 67 11.44 0.40 -5.28
C HIS A 67 9.98 0.77 -5.06
N ILE A 68 9.76 1.70 -4.14
CA ILE A 68 8.47 2.32 -3.88
C ILE A 68 8.56 3.79 -4.23
N TYR A 69 7.52 4.33 -4.87
CA TYR A 69 7.48 5.72 -5.31
C TYR A 69 6.15 6.37 -4.93
N TRP A 70 6.21 7.68 -4.70
CA TRP A 70 5.05 8.54 -4.48
C TRP A 70 5.31 9.92 -5.06
N HIS A 71 4.25 10.67 -5.33
CA HIS A 71 4.37 11.97 -5.97
C HIS A 71 3.51 13.04 -5.30
N GLY A 72 3.66 14.28 -5.75
CA GLY A 72 2.79 15.39 -5.38
C GLY A 72 3.30 16.71 -5.94
N SER A 73 2.68 17.81 -5.52
CA SER A 73 3.10 19.16 -5.92
C SER A 73 4.57 19.42 -5.57
N SER A 74 5.29 20.10 -6.45
CA SER A 74 6.65 20.60 -6.19
C SER A 74 6.72 21.59 -5.02
N ALA A 75 5.59 22.22 -4.66
CA ALA A 75 5.46 23.07 -3.48
C ALA A 75 5.15 22.29 -2.18
N SER A 76 4.91 20.96 -2.27
CA SER A 76 4.51 20.13 -1.13
C SER A 76 5.52 20.22 0.02
N ARG A 77 5.01 20.54 1.21
CA ARG A 77 5.81 20.56 2.43
C ARG A 77 6.26 19.16 2.83
N MET A 78 5.40 18.15 2.66
CA MET A 78 5.75 16.74 2.89
C MET A 78 6.97 16.37 2.06
N LEU A 79 6.90 16.54 0.74
CA LEU A 79 7.98 16.12 -0.15
C LEU A 79 9.29 16.86 0.15
N ARG A 80 9.23 18.18 0.36
CA ARG A 80 10.43 18.97 0.73
C ARG A 80 11.08 18.53 2.02
N LYS A 81 10.31 18.08 3.01
CA LYS A 81 10.81 17.63 4.31
C LYS A 81 11.20 16.15 4.33
N SER A 82 10.77 15.37 3.33
CA SER A 82 11.15 13.97 3.18
C SER A 82 12.42 13.75 2.36
N VAL A 83 12.72 14.60 1.34
CA VAL A 83 13.87 14.39 0.44
C VAL A 83 15.19 14.37 1.22
N GLY A 84 15.95 13.28 1.08
CA GLY A 84 17.24 13.10 1.75
C GLY A 84 17.14 12.70 3.22
N TYR A 85 15.93 12.45 3.73
CA TYR A 85 15.69 12.07 5.12
C TYR A 85 15.01 10.69 5.21
N GLU A 86 15.17 10.08 6.38
CA GLU A 86 14.48 8.85 6.74
C GLU A 86 12.97 9.10 6.81
N VAL A 87 12.22 8.21 6.16
CA VAL A 87 10.76 8.16 6.19
C VAL A 87 10.30 6.74 6.52
N CYS A 88 9.03 6.63 6.94
CA CYS A 88 8.33 5.35 7.05
C CYS A 88 7.11 5.38 6.14
N LEU A 89 7.09 4.57 5.08
CA LEU A 89 5.89 4.36 4.26
C LEU A 89 5.13 3.16 4.80
N THR A 90 3.88 3.38 5.19
CA THR A 90 2.99 2.34 5.75
C THR A 90 1.77 2.13 4.87
N VAL A 91 1.46 0.86 4.61
CA VAL A 91 0.20 0.42 3.99
C VAL A 91 -0.51 -0.54 4.94
N SER A 92 -1.83 -0.52 4.94
CA SER A 92 -2.64 -1.39 5.79
C SER A 92 -4.04 -1.60 5.22
N GLU A 93 -4.50 -2.85 5.24
CA GLU A 93 -5.86 -3.25 4.89
C GLU A 93 -6.52 -3.96 6.07
N LEU A 94 -7.77 -3.61 6.33
CA LEU A 94 -8.61 -4.25 7.33
C LEU A 94 -9.45 -5.31 6.63
N ASP A 95 -9.20 -6.58 6.94
CA ASP A 95 -9.81 -7.73 6.27
C ASP A 95 -10.98 -8.34 7.08
N GLY A 96 -11.23 -7.86 8.31
CA GLY A 96 -12.42 -8.23 9.06
C GLY A 96 -12.33 -7.99 10.57
N LEU A 97 -13.49 -8.01 11.23
CA LEU A 97 -13.59 -7.93 12.70
C LEU A 97 -13.60 -9.34 13.29
N VAL A 98 -12.85 -9.56 14.35
CA VAL A 98 -12.80 -10.85 15.05
C VAL A 98 -13.46 -10.72 16.41
N LEU A 99 -14.59 -11.42 16.54
CA LEU A 99 -15.45 -11.40 17.70
C LEU A 99 -15.15 -12.65 18.53
N ALA A 100 -14.48 -12.45 19.65
CA ALA A 100 -14.16 -13.49 20.62
C ALA A 100 -15.22 -13.53 21.72
N ARG A 101 -15.14 -14.50 22.62
CA ARG A 101 -16.08 -14.66 23.73
C ARG A 101 -15.75 -13.73 24.90
N SER A 102 -14.48 -13.38 25.04
CA SER A 102 -14.00 -12.37 25.99
C SER A 102 -13.62 -11.06 25.29
N GLY A 103 -13.91 -9.94 25.96
CA GLY A 103 -13.59 -8.60 25.46
C GLY A 103 -12.10 -8.41 25.15
N MET A 104 -11.23 -9.13 25.86
CA MET A 104 -9.77 -9.06 25.70
C MET A 104 -9.25 -9.81 24.47
N HIS A 105 -10.02 -10.75 23.92
CA HIS A 105 -9.64 -11.56 22.76
C HIS A 105 -10.22 -11.04 21.44
N HIS A 106 -11.02 -9.98 21.47
CA HIS A 106 -11.41 -9.24 20.28
C HIS A 106 -10.19 -8.77 19.47
N SER A 107 -10.31 -8.84 18.15
CA SER A 107 -9.23 -8.44 17.26
C SER A 107 -9.76 -8.07 15.88
N VAL A 108 -8.84 -7.91 14.92
CA VAL A 108 -9.15 -7.68 13.52
C VAL A 108 -8.25 -8.53 12.64
N ASN A 109 -8.77 -9.08 11.54
CA ASN A 109 -7.95 -9.59 10.46
C ASN A 109 -7.42 -8.41 9.64
N TYR A 110 -6.14 -8.44 9.29
CA TYR A 110 -5.49 -7.35 8.57
C TYR A 110 -4.21 -7.81 7.89
N ARG A 111 -3.80 -7.02 6.91
CA ARG A 111 -2.47 -7.05 6.29
C ARG A 111 -1.87 -5.66 6.38
N SER A 112 -0.58 -5.57 6.67
CA SER A 112 0.13 -4.29 6.74
C SER A 112 1.59 -4.47 6.39
N ALA A 113 2.20 -3.43 5.83
CA ALA A 113 3.63 -3.36 5.59
C ALA A 113 4.16 -1.96 5.97
N MET A 114 5.28 -1.93 6.68
CA MET A 114 6.05 -0.72 6.97
C MET A 114 7.40 -0.81 6.26
N LEU A 115 7.73 0.22 5.50
CA LEU A 115 8.97 0.35 4.75
C LEU A 115 9.76 1.53 5.30
N PHE A 116 11.01 1.30 5.64
CA PHE A 116 11.90 2.30 6.21
C PHE A 116 13.03 2.59 5.23
N GLY A 117 13.36 3.86 5.07
CA GLY A 117 14.51 4.26 4.28
C GLY A 117 14.58 5.75 4.02
N THR A 118 15.65 6.15 3.33
CA THR A 118 15.89 7.53 2.95
C THR A 118 15.25 7.81 1.60
N ALA A 119 14.37 8.80 1.54
CA ALA A 119 13.71 9.17 0.29
C ALA A 119 14.66 9.92 -0.64
N HIS A 120 14.77 9.51 -1.90
CA HIS A 120 15.50 10.25 -2.94
C HIS A 120 14.53 10.91 -3.91
N LYS A 121 14.94 12.02 -4.52
CA LYS A 121 14.16 12.73 -5.53
C LYS A 121 14.51 12.22 -6.92
N VAL A 122 13.50 11.95 -7.75
CA VAL A 122 13.69 11.71 -9.18
C VAL A 122 13.89 13.06 -9.88
N THR A 123 15.07 13.26 -10.48
CA THR A 123 15.49 14.57 -11.00
C THR A 123 15.49 14.67 -12.52
N ARG A 124 15.90 13.61 -13.23
CA ARG A 124 15.91 13.61 -14.70
C ARG A 124 14.49 13.68 -15.24
N ARG A 125 14.30 14.49 -16.28
CA ARG A 125 12.99 14.75 -16.88
C ARG A 125 12.36 13.47 -17.42
N GLU A 126 13.14 12.69 -18.15
CA GLU A 126 12.73 11.44 -18.80
C GLU A 126 12.32 10.40 -17.75
N ASP A 127 13.09 10.31 -16.66
CA ASP A 127 12.76 9.41 -15.55
C ASP A 127 11.46 9.80 -14.87
N LYS A 128 11.19 11.10 -14.72
CA LYS A 128 9.94 11.58 -14.13
C LYS A 128 8.74 11.22 -15.00
N ILE A 129 8.84 11.44 -16.31
CA ILE A 129 7.76 11.11 -17.25
C ILE A 129 7.50 9.60 -17.25
N GLU A 130 8.55 8.79 -17.30
CA GLU A 130 8.39 7.34 -17.26
C GLU A 130 7.74 6.86 -15.96
N ARG A 131 8.14 7.44 -14.82
CA ARG A 131 7.53 7.16 -13.51
C ARG A 131 6.07 7.61 -13.42
N MET A 132 5.71 8.73 -14.04
CA MET A 132 4.30 9.15 -14.14
C MET A 132 3.49 8.20 -15.02
N ARG A 133 4.07 7.75 -16.14
CA ARG A 133 3.46 6.74 -17.01
C ARG A 133 3.20 5.45 -16.25
N ILE A 134 4.20 4.93 -15.54
CA ILE A 134 4.07 3.71 -14.74
C ILE A 134 3.02 3.89 -13.63
N PHE A 135 3.03 5.03 -12.94
CA PHE A 135 1.99 5.35 -11.96
C PHE A 135 0.59 5.27 -12.58
N VAL A 136 0.37 5.94 -13.71
CA VAL A 136 -0.92 5.94 -14.41
C VAL A 136 -1.29 4.52 -14.83
N GLU A 137 -0.39 3.76 -15.44
CA GLU A 137 -0.68 2.40 -15.91
C GLU A 137 -0.92 1.41 -14.76
N GLN A 138 -0.28 1.59 -13.60
CA GLN A 138 -0.58 0.76 -12.44
C GLN A 138 -1.89 1.15 -11.75
N MET A 139 -2.29 2.43 -11.78
CA MET A 139 -3.52 2.89 -11.14
C MET A 139 -4.74 2.73 -12.04
N PHE A 140 -4.53 2.98 -13.34
CA PHE A 140 -5.52 3.11 -14.39
C PHE A 140 -4.98 2.37 -15.64
N PRO A 141 -4.97 1.03 -15.66
CA PRO A 141 -4.38 0.27 -16.76
C PRO A 141 -4.97 0.64 -18.12
N GLY A 142 -4.11 0.89 -19.11
CA GLY A 142 -4.49 1.29 -20.46
C GLY A 142 -4.91 2.76 -20.61
N ARG A 143 -4.75 3.57 -19.56
CA ARG A 143 -5.21 4.97 -19.57
C ARG A 143 -4.21 5.91 -20.22
N TRP A 144 -2.90 5.69 -20.08
CA TRP A 144 -1.88 6.67 -20.46
C TRP A 144 -1.96 7.06 -21.94
N GLU A 145 -2.06 6.08 -22.83
CA GLU A 145 -2.13 6.27 -24.29
C GLU A 145 -3.37 7.06 -24.75
N GLN A 146 -4.41 7.16 -23.91
CA GLN A 146 -5.64 7.90 -24.23
C GLN A 146 -5.62 9.35 -23.73
N LEU A 147 -4.64 9.71 -22.91
CA LEU A 147 -4.51 11.06 -22.39
C LEU A 147 -3.78 11.93 -23.42
N ARG A 148 -4.05 13.23 -23.39
CA ARG A 148 -3.17 14.18 -24.08
C ARG A 148 -1.75 14.06 -23.53
N GLU A 149 -0.77 14.43 -24.36
CA GLU A 149 0.63 14.45 -23.93
C GLU A 149 0.83 15.34 -22.69
N ILE A 150 1.74 14.88 -21.81
CA ILE A 150 2.17 15.64 -20.65
C ILE A 150 3.00 16.84 -21.09
N ASN A 151 2.66 18.02 -20.57
CA ASN A 151 3.38 19.25 -20.90
C ASN A 151 4.48 19.58 -19.87
N GLU A 152 5.36 20.50 -20.23
CA GLU A 152 6.50 20.90 -19.38
C GLU A 152 6.08 21.49 -18.03
N GLN A 153 4.93 22.16 -17.96
CA GLN A 153 4.46 22.74 -16.72
C GLN A 153 4.02 21.65 -15.73
N GLU A 154 3.36 20.60 -16.20
CA GLU A 154 2.97 19.44 -15.40
C GLU A 154 4.19 18.70 -14.87
N VAL A 155 5.20 18.51 -15.73
CA VAL A 155 6.47 17.91 -15.32
C VAL A 155 7.14 18.77 -14.24
N LYS A 156 7.22 20.10 -14.40
CA LYS A 156 7.82 21.01 -13.40
C LYS A 156 7.03 21.07 -12.10
N ALA A 157 5.70 21.03 -12.18
CA ALA A 157 4.80 21.13 -11.03
C ALA A 157 4.78 19.85 -10.17
N THR A 158 5.30 18.74 -10.67
CA THR A 158 5.25 17.44 -9.98
C THR A 158 6.61 17.06 -9.41
N THR A 159 6.67 16.66 -8.15
CA THR A 159 7.85 16.00 -7.55
C THR A 159 7.53 14.54 -7.29
N ILE A 160 8.48 13.68 -7.62
CA ILE A 160 8.43 12.23 -7.37
C ILE A 160 9.57 11.90 -6.43
N LEU A 161 9.24 11.20 -5.35
CA LEU A 161 10.21 10.60 -4.45
C LEU A 161 10.16 9.08 -4.57
N GLY A 162 11.29 8.45 -4.30
CA GLY A 162 11.39 7.00 -4.23
C GLY A 162 12.29 6.55 -3.09
N MET A 163 12.18 5.29 -2.71
CA MET A 163 13.15 4.60 -1.86
C MET A 163 13.18 3.10 -2.17
N PRO A 164 14.31 2.42 -1.95
CA PRO A 164 14.38 0.97 -2.09
C PRO A 164 13.63 0.27 -0.95
N ILE A 165 13.15 -0.94 -1.20
CA ILE A 165 12.43 -1.79 -0.24
C ILE A 165 13.43 -2.74 0.45
N ASP A 166 14.49 -2.17 1.03
CA ASP A 166 15.57 -2.95 1.65
C ASP A 166 15.30 -3.26 3.13
N GLU A 167 14.65 -2.34 3.83
CA GLU A 167 14.24 -2.48 5.21
C GLU A 167 12.71 -2.38 5.34
N ALA A 168 12.05 -3.53 5.42
CA ALA A 168 10.60 -3.59 5.54
C ALA A 168 10.14 -4.70 6.49
N ALA A 169 8.93 -4.53 7.02
CA ALA A 169 8.27 -5.49 7.88
C ALA A 169 6.78 -5.55 7.56
N ALA A 170 6.30 -6.75 7.23
CA ALA A 170 4.89 -7.03 7.10
C ALA A 170 4.33 -7.70 8.35
N LYS A 171 3.06 -7.43 8.64
CA LYS A 171 2.31 -8.09 9.71
C LYS A 171 0.93 -8.49 9.19
N VAL A 172 0.61 -9.77 9.34
CA VAL A 172 -0.63 -10.35 8.82
C VAL A 172 -1.35 -11.12 9.92
N ARG A 173 -2.64 -10.87 10.08
CA ARG A 173 -3.54 -11.72 10.88
C ARG A 173 -4.70 -12.16 9.99
N ALA A 174 -4.90 -13.47 9.94
CA ALA A 174 -6.07 -14.11 9.36
C ALA A 174 -6.58 -15.18 10.34
N GLY A 175 -7.87 -15.50 10.29
CA GLY A 175 -8.48 -16.56 11.09
C GLY A 175 -9.45 -16.08 12.18
N GLY A 176 -9.99 -17.05 12.91
CA GLY A 176 -11.02 -16.86 13.94
C GLY A 176 -10.53 -16.23 15.25
N PRO A 177 -11.42 -16.09 16.24
CA PRO A 177 -11.03 -15.79 17.61
C PRO A 177 -10.17 -16.92 18.18
N VAL A 178 -9.31 -16.57 19.14
CA VAL A 178 -8.52 -17.52 19.93
C VAL A 178 -8.83 -17.18 21.38
N ASP A 179 -9.85 -17.83 21.91
CA ASP A 179 -10.30 -17.69 23.30
C ASP A 179 -9.48 -18.58 24.24
N ASP A 180 -9.51 -18.28 25.54
CA ASP A 180 -8.99 -19.17 26.57
C ASP A 180 -9.93 -20.40 26.71
N GLU A 181 -9.39 -21.54 27.14
CA GLU A 181 -10.14 -22.81 27.16
C GLU A 181 -11.43 -22.72 28.00
N GLU A 182 -11.39 -21.97 29.11
CA GLU A 182 -12.52 -21.76 30.01
C GLU A 182 -13.69 -20.98 29.39
N ASP A 183 -13.42 -20.16 28.36
CA ASP A 183 -14.42 -19.31 27.72
C ASP A 183 -15.30 -20.07 26.72
N TYR A 184 -14.87 -21.24 26.21
CA TYR A 184 -15.61 -21.95 25.15
C TYR A 184 -17.02 -22.42 25.57
N GLY A 185 -17.28 -22.54 26.88
CA GLY A 185 -18.61 -22.83 27.42
C GLY A 185 -19.53 -21.61 27.58
N HIS A 186 -19.00 -20.38 27.43
CA HIS A 186 -19.79 -19.16 27.60
C HIS A 186 -20.79 -18.99 26.44
N PRO A 187 -22.10 -18.77 26.72
CA PRO A 187 -23.14 -18.75 25.69
C PRO A 187 -23.19 -17.42 24.94
N VAL A 188 -22.14 -17.10 24.19
CA VAL A 188 -22.05 -15.94 23.30
C VAL A 188 -21.59 -16.36 21.90
N TRP A 189 -22.04 -15.62 20.89
CA TRP A 189 -21.56 -15.84 19.52
C TRP A 189 -20.11 -15.37 19.37
N ALA A 190 -19.28 -16.19 18.73
CA ALA A 190 -17.90 -15.87 18.40
C ALA A 190 -17.61 -16.23 16.94
N GLY A 191 -16.83 -15.40 16.25
CA GLY A 191 -16.60 -15.56 14.82
C GLY A 191 -15.85 -14.39 14.18
N VAL A 192 -15.98 -14.27 12.86
CA VAL A 192 -15.36 -13.21 12.07
C VAL A 192 -16.43 -12.54 11.22
N ILE A 193 -16.45 -11.21 11.20
CA ILE A 193 -17.17 -10.42 10.20
C ILE A 193 -16.14 -10.02 9.13
N PRO A 194 -16.06 -10.73 7.99
CA PRO A 194 -15.04 -10.45 6.98
C PRO A 194 -15.34 -9.15 6.25
N PHE A 195 -14.29 -8.38 5.95
CA PHE A 195 -14.36 -7.27 5.02
C PHE A 195 -13.81 -7.76 3.68
N VAL A 196 -14.68 -7.81 2.68
CA VAL A 196 -14.29 -8.20 1.32
C VAL A 196 -13.55 -7.04 0.63
N PRO A 197 -12.58 -7.32 -0.26
CA PRO A 197 -11.92 -6.30 -1.04
C PRO A 197 -12.92 -5.36 -1.70
N LYS A 198 -12.60 -4.07 -1.74
CA LYS A 198 -13.46 -3.07 -2.38
C LYS A 198 -13.66 -3.45 -3.84
N THR A 199 -14.88 -3.82 -4.18
CA THR A 199 -15.28 -3.98 -5.59
C THR A 199 -15.59 -2.57 -6.10
N PRO A 200 -14.96 -2.11 -7.20
CA PRO A 200 -15.31 -0.83 -7.81
C PRO A 200 -16.81 -0.79 -8.10
N GLY A 201 -17.45 0.34 -7.84
CA GLY A 201 -18.82 0.59 -8.28
C GLY A 201 -18.88 0.91 -9.77
N GLU A 202 -20.10 1.16 -10.27
CA GLU A 202 -20.30 1.63 -11.64
C GLU A 202 -19.57 2.96 -11.87
N PRO A 203 -18.76 3.08 -12.94
CA PRO A 203 -18.11 4.35 -13.27
C PRO A 203 -19.16 5.44 -13.54
N VAL A 204 -18.94 6.62 -12.97
CA VAL A 204 -19.78 7.79 -13.17
C VAL A 204 -19.07 8.72 -14.17
N PRO A 205 -19.67 9.03 -15.33
CA PRO A 205 -19.09 9.96 -16.28
C PRO A 205 -19.03 11.39 -15.73
N ASP A 206 -18.11 12.20 -16.24
CA ASP A 206 -18.07 13.64 -15.97
C ASP A 206 -19.30 14.32 -16.59
N ASP A 207 -19.95 15.23 -15.86
CA ASP A 207 -21.07 16.05 -16.35
C ASP A 207 -20.69 16.90 -17.57
N ARG A 208 -19.39 17.13 -17.79
CA ARG A 208 -18.83 17.87 -18.93
C ARG A 208 -18.26 16.96 -20.02
N GLN A 209 -18.51 15.66 -19.96
CA GLN A 209 -18.06 14.74 -20.99
C GLN A 209 -18.73 15.07 -22.33
N GLU A 210 -17.92 15.10 -23.39
CA GLU A 210 -18.44 15.26 -24.76
C GLU A 210 -19.48 14.15 -25.05
N PRO A 211 -20.71 14.48 -25.50
CA PRO A 211 -21.86 13.57 -25.52
C PRO A 211 -21.62 12.21 -26.19
N ASP A 212 -20.79 12.16 -27.22
CA ASP A 212 -20.52 10.95 -28.02
C ASP A 212 -19.26 10.19 -27.59
N THR A 213 -18.63 10.57 -26.47
CA THR A 213 -17.44 9.86 -25.99
C THR A 213 -17.85 8.59 -25.25
N ALA A 214 -17.59 7.44 -25.89
CA ALA A 214 -17.80 6.16 -25.26
C ALA A 214 -16.85 5.93 -24.08
N MET A 215 -17.36 5.34 -23.00
CA MET A 215 -16.54 4.87 -21.89
C MET A 215 -15.61 3.73 -22.36
N PRO A 216 -14.28 3.83 -22.17
CA PRO A 216 -13.35 2.77 -22.54
C PRO A 216 -13.57 1.46 -21.75
N ASP A 217 -13.31 0.33 -22.40
CA ASP A 217 -13.47 -1.00 -21.78
C ASP A 217 -12.59 -1.22 -20.54
N HIS A 218 -11.40 -0.62 -20.48
CA HIS A 218 -10.52 -0.74 -19.33
C HIS A 218 -11.08 -0.03 -18.08
N VAL A 219 -11.96 0.96 -18.26
CA VAL A 219 -12.69 1.64 -17.16
C VAL A 219 -13.87 0.77 -16.72
N ARG A 220 -14.65 0.25 -17.68
CA ARG A 220 -15.78 -0.65 -17.42
C ARG A 220 -15.36 -1.91 -16.66
N ASN A 221 -14.20 -2.46 -17.02
CA ASN A 221 -13.67 -3.70 -16.47
C ASN A 221 -12.60 -3.47 -15.39
N TYR A 222 -12.56 -2.28 -14.79
CA TYR A 222 -11.53 -1.93 -13.82
C TYR A 222 -11.50 -2.91 -12.64
N ARG A 223 -10.29 -3.32 -12.25
CA ARG A 223 -10.05 -4.17 -11.08
C ARG A 223 -8.89 -3.63 -10.28
N VAL A 224 -9.01 -3.69 -8.95
CA VAL A 224 -8.01 -3.17 -8.00
C VAL A 224 -6.75 -4.07 -7.90
N ALA A 225 -6.72 -5.23 -8.56
CA ALA A 225 -5.56 -6.13 -8.49
C ALA A 225 -4.44 -5.69 -9.45
N ARG A 226 -3.38 -5.09 -8.90
CA ARG A 226 -2.15 -4.80 -9.64
C ARG A 226 -1.41 -6.11 -9.91
N LYS A 227 -1.39 -6.58 -11.15
CA LYS A 227 -0.33 -7.48 -11.60
C LYS A 227 0.85 -6.61 -12.00
N VAL A 228 1.88 -6.54 -11.16
CA VAL A 228 3.18 -5.97 -11.58
C VAL A 228 3.96 -7.10 -12.24
N THR A 229 4.21 -6.99 -13.55
CA THR A 229 5.29 -7.71 -14.24
C THR A 229 6.64 -7.17 -13.85
#